data_AF-A0A3D2WNM2-F1
#
_entry.id   AF-A0A3D2WNM2-F1
#
_cell.length_a   1.000
_cell.length_b   1.000
_cell.length_c   1.000
_cell.angle_alpha   90.00
_cell.angle_beta   90.00
_cell.angle_gamma   90.00
#
_symmetry.space_group_name_H-M   'P 1'
#
loop_
_entity.id
_entity.type
_entity.pdbx_description
1 polymer ?
#
loop_
_entity_poly.entity_id
_entity_poly.type
_entity_poly.pdbx_seq_one_letter_code
_entity_poly.pdbx_strand_id
1 'polypeptide(L)'
;YLDERFPHPPLMPVYPTLRALNRQWVYRVRRDWSQLVDLIQAPSSSDAEKEHGRMRLRESLMSASPIFEEKPFFMSDEFTLVDCCIASILWRLGTIGIQISKTRSPALAQYAKRLFERPSFQQSLTPQEREFPSGFVS
;
A
#
# COMPACT_ATOMS: atom_id res chain seq x y z
N TYR A 1 13.87 -10.19 -10.58
CA TYR A 1 14.18 -11.60 -10.29
C TYR A 1 12.94 -12.49 -10.21
N LEU A 2 12.14 -12.51 -9.13
CA LEU A 2 11.03 -13.50 -9.01
C LEU A 2 10.03 -13.43 -10.16
N ASP A 3 9.55 -12.24 -10.52
CA ASP A 3 8.63 -12.01 -11.64
C ASP A 3 9.24 -12.42 -13.01
N GLU A 4 10.56 -12.27 -13.17
CA GLU A 4 11.26 -12.67 -14.40
C GLU A 4 11.52 -14.19 -14.44
N ARG A 5 11.69 -14.81 -13.27
CA ARG A 5 11.96 -16.25 -13.14
C ARG A 5 10.69 -17.10 -13.17
N PHE A 6 9.58 -16.55 -12.67
CA PHE A 6 8.27 -17.17 -12.56
C PHE A 6 7.22 -16.22 -13.16
N PRO A 7 7.10 -16.14 -14.49
CA PRO A 7 6.35 -15.09 -15.18
C PRO A 7 4.81 -15.23 -15.14
N HIS A 8 4.29 -16.24 -14.42
CA HIS A 8 2.86 -16.54 -14.39
C HIS A 8 2.33 -16.62 -12.95
N PRO A 9 1.31 -15.81 -12.59
CA PRO A 9 0.80 -14.66 -13.36
C PRO A 9 1.82 -13.49 -13.35
N PRO A 10 1.88 -12.67 -14.42
CA PRO A 10 2.83 -11.56 -14.47
C PRO A 10 2.42 -10.45 -13.49
N LEU A 11 3.40 -9.90 -12.76
CA LEU A 11 3.21 -8.75 -11.85
C LEU A 11 3.82 -7.46 -12.42
N MET A 12 4.49 -7.55 -13.56
CA MET A 12 5.01 -6.43 -14.32
C MET A 12 4.39 -6.40 -15.71
N PRO A 13 4.15 -5.20 -16.28
CA PRO A 13 3.72 -5.08 -17.67
C PRO A 13 4.70 -5.73 -18.66
N VAL A 14 4.21 -6.09 -19.84
CA VAL A 14 5.05 -6.63 -20.93
C VAL A 14 5.79 -5.50 -21.64
N TYR A 15 5.10 -4.39 -21.94
CA TYR A 15 5.67 -3.29 -22.71
C TYR A 15 6.75 -2.52 -21.94
N PRO A 16 7.94 -2.25 -22.54
CA PRO A 16 9.05 -1.59 -21.86
C PRO A 16 8.69 -0.27 -21.18
N THR A 17 7.89 0.57 -21.84
CA THR A 17 7.45 1.86 -21.29
C THR A 17 6.61 1.69 -20.03
N LEU A 18 5.65 0.74 -20.05
CA LEU A 18 4.82 0.45 -18.89
C LEU A 18 5.64 -0.20 -17.76
N ARG A 19 6.66 -1.01 -18.09
CA ARG A 19 7.61 -1.54 -17.09
C ARG A 19 8.39 -0.43 -16.42
N ALA A 20 8.87 0.56 -17.18
CA ALA A 20 9.58 1.71 -16.64
C ALA A 20 8.68 2.53 -15.71
N LEU A 21 7.44 2.79 -16.11
CA LEU A 21 6.44 3.47 -15.28
C LEU A 21 6.13 2.69 -14.00
N ASN A 22 5.93 1.37 -14.09
CA ASN A 22 5.69 0.53 -12.92
C ASN A 22 6.87 0.59 -11.93
N ARG A 23 8.11 0.52 -12.42
CA ARG A 23 9.33 0.70 -11.60
C ARG A 23 9.38 2.09 -10.95
N GLN A 24 9.00 3.14 -11.68
CA GLN A 24 8.92 4.49 -11.14
C GLN A 24 7.88 4.57 -10.02
N TRP A 25 6.72 3.93 -10.17
CA TRP A 25 5.70 3.88 -9.12
C TRP A 25 6.17 3.12 -7.88
N VAL A 26 6.83 1.97 -8.04
CA VAL A 26 7.47 1.25 -6.92
C VAL A 26 8.49 2.14 -6.20
N TYR A 27 9.31 2.88 -6.95
CA TYR A 27 10.27 3.83 -6.37
C TYR A 27 9.56 4.93 -5.58
N ARG A 28 8.48 5.52 -6.13
CA ARG A 28 7.71 6.56 -5.45
C ARG A 28 7.00 6.04 -4.20
N VAL A 29 6.38 4.87 -4.24
CA VAL A 29 5.79 4.26 -3.03
C VAL A 29 6.84 4.07 -1.95
N ARG A 30 8.04 3.60 -2.30
CA ARG A 30 9.14 3.46 -1.33
C ARG A 30 9.54 4.81 -0.73
N ARG A 31 9.80 5.80 -1.58
CA ARG A 31 10.28 7.13 -1.17
C ARG A 31 9.23 7.89 -0.38
N ASP A 32 8.00 7.91 -0.87
CA ASP A 32 6.96 8.79 -0.38
C ASP A 32 6.20 8.15 0.80
N TRP A 33 6.08 6.81 0.84
CA TRP A 33 5.30 6.10 1.88
C TRP A 33 6.14 5.21 2.78
N SER A 34 6.99 4.33 2.24
CA SER A 34 7.77 3.42 3.09
C SER A 34 8.72 4.17 4.03
N GLN A 35 9.34 5.26 3.59
CA GLN A 35 10.17 6.10 4.47
C GLN A 35 9.39 6.71 5.65
N LEU A 36 8.10 7.03 5.46
CA LEU A 36 7.25 7.51 6.55
C LEU A 36 6.90 6.39 7.52
N VAL A 37 6.68 5.17 7.02
CA VAL A 37 6.50 3.98 7.88
C VAL A 37 7.75 3.75 8.73
N ASP A 38 8.93 3.79 8.10
CA ASP A 38 10.22 3.63 8.80
C ASP A 38 10.40 4.70 9.89
N LEU A 39 10.07 5.97 9.58
CA LEU A 39 10.10 7.07 10.55
C LEU A 39 9.16 6.82 11.74
N ILE A 40 7.93 6.33 11.49
CA ILE A 40 6.95 6.09 12.56
C ILE A 40 7.40 4.95 13.48
N GLN A 41 8.05 3.92 12.91
CA GLN A 41 8.47 2.73 13.63
C GLN A 41 9.85 2.84 14.26
N ALA A 42 10.67 3.81 13.85
CA ALA A 42 12.01 4.00 14.36
C ALA A 42 12.01 4.26 15.88
N PRO A 43 12.73 3.45 16.68
CA PRO A 43 12.86 3.67 18.13
C PRO A 43 13.50 5.02 18.47
N SER A 44 14.36 5.52 17.59
CA SER A 44 15.08 6.80 17.74
C SER A 44 14.22 8.03 17.45
N SER A 45 13.05 7.87 16.80
CA SER A 45 12.19 9.00 16.46
C SER A 45 11.38 9.46 17.65
N SER A 46 11.35 10.78 17.84
CA SER A 46 10.53 11.48 18.82
C SER A 46 9.03 11.32 18.51
N ASP A 47 8.18 11.54 19.52
CA ASP A 47 6.73 11.47 19.33
C ASP A 47 6.22 12.50 18.30
N ALA A 48 6.85 13.68 18.24
CA ALA A 48 6.54 14.70 17.25
C ALA A 48 6.87 14.25 15.81
N GLU A 49 8.01 13.59 15.59
CA GLU A 49 8.39 13.04 14.28
C GLU A 49 7.46 11.90 13.86
N LYS A 50 7.09 11.02 14.80
CA LYS A 50 6.14 9.94 14.55
C LYS A 50 4.77 10.48 14.17
N GLU A 51 4.27 11.50 14.88
CA GLU A 51 2.99 12.11 14.56
C GLU A 51 3.01 12.84 13.22
N HIS A 52 4.10 13.56 12.92
CA HIS A 52 4.31 14.13 11.58
C HIS A 52 4.29 13.04 10.51
N GLY A 53 4.98 11.91 10.72
CA GLY A 53 4.96 10.76 9.81
C GLY A 53 3.55 10.23 9.57
N ARG A 54 2.76 10.03 10.64
CA ARG A 54 1.36 9.56 10.53
C ARG A 54 0.48 10.51 9.74
N MET A 55 0.57 11.81 10.04
CA MET A 55 -0.18 12.85 9.35
C MET A 55 0.16 12.86 7.85
N ARG A 56 1.44 12.92 7.50
CA ARG A 56 1.90 12.97 6.10
C ARG A 56 1.51 11.72 5.31
N LEU A 57 1.64 10.53 5.92
CA LEU A 57 1.27 9.28 5.27
C LEU A 57 -0.25 9.22 5.05
N ARG A 58 -1.04 9.60 6.07
CA ARG A 58 -2.51 9.66 5.96
C ARG A 58 -2.94 10.61 4.85
N GLU A 59 -2.42 11.83 4.82
CA GLU A 59 -2.70 12.82 3.78
C GLU A 59 -2.36 12.30 2.38
N SER A 60 -1.17 11.69 2.23
CA SER A 60 -0.72 11.19 0.93
C SER A 60 -1.54 9.99 0.43
N LEU A 61 -1.99 9.11 1.33
CA LEU A 61 -2.88 8.01 0.98
C LEU A 61 -4.27 8.53 0.58
N MET A 62 -4.80 9.51 1.32
CA MET A 62 -6.09 10.13 1.00
C MET A 62 -6.07 10.88 -0.33
N SER A 63 -4.97 11.57 -0.65
CA SER A 63 -4.82 12.25 -1.95
C SER A 63 -4.71 11.30 -3.13
N ALA A 64 -4.28 10.06 -2.90
CA ALA A 64 -4.29 8.99 -3.90
C ALA A 64 -5.67 8.34 -4.10
N SER A 65 -6.65 8.61 -3.22
CA SER A 65 -7.98 7.97 -3.27
C SER A 65 -8.69 8.08 -4.63
N PRO A 66 -8.69 9.24 -5.33
CA PRO A 66 -9.39 9.37 -6.62
C PRO A 66 -8.88 8.42 -7.71
N ILE A 67 -7.62 7.98 -7.65
CA ILE A 67 -7.07 6.99 -8.61
C ILE A 67 -7.93 5.71 -8.61
N PHE A 68 -8.44 5.32 -7.44
CA PHE A 68 -9.17 4.07 -7.27
C PHE A 68 -10.65 4.17 -7.66
N GLU A 69 -11.12 5.36 -8.02
CA GLU A 69 -12.43 5.58 -8.65
C GLU A 69 -12.34 5.25 -10.15
N GLU A 70 -11.21 5.54 -10.77
CA GLU A 70 -10.96 5.29 -12.19
C GLU A 70 -10.37 3.90 -12.46
N LYS A 71 -9.53 3.40 -11.55
CA LYS A 71 -8.77 2.16 -11.74
C LYS A 71 -8.91 1.19 -10.57
N PRO A 72 -9.06 -0.12 -10.83
CA PRO A 72 -9.19 -1.12 -9.77
C PRO A 72 -7.90 -1.28 -8.95
N PHE A 73 -6.73 -1.00 -9.56
CA PHE A 73 -5.39 -1.12 -8.97
C PHE A 73 -4.60 0.18 -9.17
N PHE A 74 -3.47 0.33 -8.48
CA PHE A 74 -2.75 1.60 -8.48
C PHE A 74 -2.18 1.93 -9.87
N MET A 75 -2.75 2.97 -10.51
CA MET A 75 -2.40 3.40 -11.88
C MET A 75 -2.52 2.29 -12.94
N SER A 76 -3.30 1.24 -12.68
CA SER A 76 -3.40 0.05 -13.53
C SER A 76 -4.78 -0.61 -13.48
N ASP A 77 -5.20 -1.23 -14.57
CA ASP A 77 -6.41 -2.06 -14.63
C ASP A 77 -6.15 -3.51 -14.16
N GLU A 78 -4.88 -3.88 -14.04
CA GLU A 78 -4.40 -5.18 -13.57
C GLU A 78 -3.56 -5.04 -12.29
N PHE A 79 -3.53 -6.09 -11.47
CA PHE A 79 -2.73 -6.17 -10.26
C PHE A 79 -1.24 -6.30 -10.59
N THR A 80 -0.39 -5.47 -9.97
CA THR A 80 1.04 -5.40 -10.26
C THR A 80 1.91 -5.43 -9.00
N LEU A 81 3.23 -5.41 -9.16
CA LEU A 81 4.18 -5.28 -8.04
C LEU A 81 3.97 -4.00 -7.21
N VAL A 82 3.44 -2.94 -7.81
CA VAL A 82 3.13 -1.70 -7.06
C VAL A 82 2.09 -1.99 -5.98
N ASP A 83 1.04 -2.74 -6.34
CA ASP A 83 -0.03 -3.11 -5.42
C ASP A 83 0.49 -4.04 -4.30
N CYS A 84 1.44 -4.93 -4.60
CA CYS A 84 2.13 -5.73 -3.57
C CYS A 84 2.82 -4.84 -2.53
N CYS A 85 3.53 -3.79 -2.98
CA CYS A 85 4.20 -2.84 -2.08
C CYS A 85 3.16 -2.09 -1.24
N ILE A 86 2.10 -1.57 -1.87
CA ILE A 86 1.08 -0.78 -1.19
C ILE A 86 0.29 -1.61 -0.19
N ALA A 87 -0.09 -2.85 -0.53
CA ALA A 87 -0.86 -3.74 0.35
C ALA A 87 -0.18 -3.92 1.72
N SER A 88 1.15 -4.10 1.72
CA SER A 88 1.94 -4.29 2.94
C SER A 88 1.89 -3.07 3.88
N ILE A 89 1.83 -1.85 3.31
CA ILE A 89 1.70 -0.59 4.04
C ILE A 89 0.27 -0.44 4.58
N LEU A 90 -0.73 -0.64 3.72
CA LEU A 90 -2.14 -0.49 4.09
C LEU A 90 -2.56 -1.44 5.21
N TRP A 91 -2.02 -2.67 5.22
CA TRP A 91 -2.29 -3.66 6.27
C TRP A 91 -1.74 -3.24 7.65
N ARG A 92 -0.68 -2.43 7.67
CA ARG A 92 -0.01 -1.97 8.90
C ARG A 92 -0.58 -0.69 9.47
N LEU A 93 -1.51 -0.01 8.79
CA LEU A 93 -1.99 1.30 9.21
C LEU A 93 -2.44 1.34 10.68
N GLY A 94 -3.19 0.34 11.14
CA GLY A 94 -3.62 0.27 12.54
C GLY A 94 -2.47 0.05 13.52
N THR A 95 -1.44 -0.73 13.16
CA THR A 95 -0.27 -0.96 14.04
C THR A 95 0.57 0.29 14.22
N ILE A 96 0.56 1.19 13.23
CA ILE A 96 1.28 2.46 13.27
C ILE A 96 0.39 3.64 13.72
N GLY A 97 -0.82 3.37 14.21
CA GLY A 97 -1.73 4.39 14.76
C GLY A 97 -2.40 5.28 13.72
N ILE A 98 -2.49 4.84 12.46
CA ILE A 98 -3.20 5.55 11.41
C ILE A 98 -4.58 4.94 11.22
N GLN A 99 -5.59 5.79 11.36
CA GLN A 99 -6.97 5.48 11.03
C GLN A 99 -7.40 6.29 9.79
N ILE A 100 -8.05 5.60 8.86
CA ILE A 100 -8.68 6.15 7.65
C ILE A 100 -10.17 5.80 7.71
N SER A 101 -11.01 6.82 7.60
CA SER A 101 -12.46 6.64 7.58
C SER A 101 -12.91 6.10 6.22
N LYS A 102 -13.64 4.99 6.23
CA LYS A 102 -14.23 4.36 5.03
C LYS A 102 -15.25 5.26 4.36
N THR A 103 -15.99 6.05 5.15
CA THR A 103 -16.97 7.01 4.63
C THR A 103 -16.31 8.21 3.97
N ARG A 104 -15.16 8.68 4.48
CA ARG A 104 -14.41 9.80 3.87
C ARG A 104 -13.51 9.39 2.71
N SER A 105 -13.08 8.13 2.63
CA SER A 105 -12.21 7.63 1.56
C SER A 105 -12.68 6.27 1.05
N PRO A 106 -13.89 6.19 0.47
CA PRO A 106 -14.50 4.92 0.07
C PRO A 106 -13.72 4.21 -1.03
N ALA A 107 -13.17 4.95 -2.01
CA ALA A 107 -12.40 4.36 -3.10
C ALA A 107 -11.10 3.69 -2.62
N LEU A 108 -10.34 4.37 -1.77
CA LEU A 108 -9.16 3.81 -1.11
C LEU A 108 -9.50 2.60 -0.23
N ALA A 109 -10.60 2.67 0.54
CA ALA A 109 -11.04 1.56 1.38
C ALA A 109 -11.46 0.33 0.55
N GLN A 110 -12.15 0.54 -0.58
CA GLN A 110 -12.51 -0.54 -1.50
C GLN A 110 -11.27 -1.14 -2.17
N TYR A 111 -10.31 -0.32 -2.58
CA TYR A 111 -9.03 -0.80 -3.08
C TYR A 111 -8.29 -1.67 -2.05
N ALA A 112 -8.14 -1.19 -0.81
CA ALA A 112 -7.54 -1.96 0.27
C ALA A 112 -8.25 -3.30 0.49
N LYS A 113 -9.60 -3.29 0.52
CA LYS A 113 -10.42 -4.49 0.60
C LYS A 113 -10.11 -5.48 -0.54
N ARG A 114 -10.08 -5.01 -1.79
CA ARG A 114 -9.73 -5.83 -2.96
C ARG A 114 -8.35 -6.48 -2.83
N LEU A 115 -7.35 -5.76 -2.31
CA LEU A 115 -6.02 -6.32 -2.07
C LEU A 115 -6.06 -7.41 -0.99
N PHE A 116 -6.73 -7.12 0.12
CA PHE A 116 -6.73 -8.01 1.29
C PHE A 116 -7.52 -9.29 1.03
N GLU A 117 -8.59 -9.26 0.25
CA GLU A 117 -9.39 -10.45 -0.08
C GLU A 117 -8.69 -11.42 -1.04
N ARG A 118 -7.54 -11.04 -1.63
CA ARG A 118 -6.80 -11.93 -2.55
C ARG A 118 -6.28 -13.16 -1.79
N PRO A 119 -6.50 -14.38 -2.33
CA PRO A 119 -5.96 -15.60 -1.71
C PRO A 119 -4.45 -15.53 -1.48
N SER A 120 -3.69 -14.96 -2.43
CA SER A 120 -2.25 -14.79 -2.31
C SER A 120 -1.84 -13.85 -1.16
N PHE A 121 -2.63 -12.80 -0.90
CA PHE A 121 -2.39 -11.90 0.22
C PHE A 121 -2.68 -12.61 1.54
N GLN A 122 -3.84 -13.26 1.65
CA GLN A 122 -4.24 -14.02 2.85
C GLN A 122 -3.25 -15.14 3.19
N GLN A 123 -2.66 -15.80 2.18
CA GLN A 123 -1.64 -16.83 2.39
C GLN A 123 -0.26 -16.24 2.74
N SER A 124 0.02 -15.00 2.32
CA SER A 124 1.30 -14.35 2.65
C SER A 124 1.39 -13.85 4.09
N LEU A 125 0.25 -13.66 4.77
CA LEU A 125 0.20 -13.15 6.14
C LEU A 125 0.74 -14.19 7.15
N THR A 126 1.74 -13.77 7.92
CA THR A 126 2.20 -14.48 9.11
C THR A 126 1.11 -14.51 10.20
N PRO A 127 1.18 -15.43 11.19
CA PRO A 127 0.22 -15.46 12.28
C PRO A 127 0.10 -14.12 13.02
N GLN A 128 1.23 -13.46 13.27
CA GLN A 128 1.26 -12.15 13.93
C GLN A 128 0.58 -11.06 13.10
N GLU A 129 0.80 -11.03 11.78
CA GLU A 129 0.19 -10.02 10.92
C GLU A 129 -1.33 -10.17 10.81
N ARG A 130 -1.88 -11.38 11.00
CA ARG A 130 -3.34 -11.59 11.01
C ARG A 130 -4.04 -10.91 12.18
N GLU A 131 -3.32 -10.67 13.27
CA GLU A 131 -3.83 -10.02 14.48
C GLU A 131 -3.69 -8.49 14.45
N PHE A 132 -3.12 -7.93 13.37
CA PHE A 132 -2.94 -6.49 13.26
C PHE A 132 -4.29 -5.75 13.30
N PRO A 133 -4.41 -4.68 14.10
CA PRO A 133 -5.63 -3.88 14.13
C PRO A 133 -5.86 -3.22 12.77
N SER A 134 -7.13 -3.12 12.37
CA SER A 134 -7.47 -2.46 11.11
C SER A 134 -7.19 -0.96 11.16
N GLY A 135 -6.54 -0.44 10.12
CA GLY A 135 -6.44 1.01 9.91
C GLY A 135 -7.66 1.64 9.24
N PHE A 136 -8.65 0.86 8.82
CA PHE A 136 -9.86 1.38 8.17
C PHE A 136 -11.06 1.31 9.11
N VAL A 137 -11.55 2.46 9.54
CA VAL A 137 -12.67 2.61 10.48
C VAL A 137 -13.95 3.05 9.76
N SER A 138 -15.12 2.70 10.32
CA SER A 138 -16.43 3.07 9.75
C SER A 138 -16.62 4.59 9.70
#